data_AF-A0A9Q5C3N6-F1
#
_entry.id   AF-A0A9Q5C3N6-F1
#
_cell.length_a   1.000
_cell.length_b   1.000
_cell.length_c   1.000
_cell.angle_alpha   90.00
_cell.angle_beta   90.00
_cell.angle_gamma   90.00
#
_symmetry.space_group_name_H-M   'P 1'
#
loop_
_entity.id
_entity.type
_entity.pdbx_description
1 polymer ?
#
loop_
_entity_poly.entity_id
_entity_poly.type
_entity_poly.pdbx_seq_one_letter_code
_entity_poly.pdbx_strand_id
1 'polypeptide(L)'
;MALMTKRQALEAEAEARMEKTTRSPRLSDTDINYILINGAQIALSKMKRADAYDDRLYYHAQISAYLEVSLSRGAGITDDTRDDLNNLYKEATYIYMESKRHSTKD
;
A
#
# COMPACT_ATOMS: atom_id res chain seq x y z
N MET A 1 10.73 -5.51 51.33
CA MET A 1 10.86 -5.76 49.88
C MET A 1 10.78 -7.26 49.66
N ALA A 2 9.74 -7.76 49.00
CA ALA A 2 9.61 -9.20 48.77
C ALA A 2 10.65 -9.64 47.74
N LEU A 3 11.51 -10.59 48.12
CA LEU A 3 12.46 -11.22 47.20
C LEU A 3 11.67 -12.06 46.19
N MET A 4 11.67 -11.64 44.92
CA MET A 4 11.14 -12.45 43.84
C MET A 4 11.89 -13.79 43.79
N THR A 5 11.13 -14.87 43.70
CA THR A 5 11.71 -16.20 43.52
C THR A 5 12.30 -16.33 42.12
N LYS A 6 13.32 -17.17 41.96
CA LYS A 6 13.98 -17.43 40.66
C LYS A 6 12.99 -17.79 39.54
N ARG A 7 11.86 -18.42 39.90
CA ARG A 7 10.79 -18.79 38.97
C ARG A 7 10.00 -17.57 38.48
N GLN A 8 9.66 -16.65 39.38
CA GLN A 8 8.95 -15.42 39.02
C GLN A 8 9.80 -14.49 38.15
N ALA A 9 11.13 -14.46 38.37
CA ALA A 9 12.05 -13.73 37.50
C ALA A 9 12.09 -14.31 36.08
N LEU A 10 12.10 -15.65 35.96
CA LEU A 10 12.08 -16.33 34.66
C LEU A 10 10.75 -16.17 33.92
N GLU A 11 9.63 -16.20 34.63
CA GLU A 11 8.29 -15.96 34.06
C GLU A 11 8.16 -14.50 33.59
N ALA A 12 8.62 -13.53 34.38
CA ALA A 12 8.67 -12.12 33.96
C ALA A 12 9.62 -11.88 32.77
N GLU A 13 10.76 -12.57 32.72
CA GLU A 13 11.66 -12.52 31.55
C GLU A 13 11.04 -13.17 30.31
N ALA A 14 10.27 -14.24 30.48
CA ALA A 14 9.54 -14.89 29.38
C ALA A 14 8.42 -13.99 28.87
N GLU A 15 7.63 -13.36 29.76
CA GLU A 15 6.59 -12.39 29.42
C GLU A 15 7.19 -11.17 28.71
N ALA A 16 8.26 -10.58 29.24
CA ALA A 16 8.95 -9.44 28.61
C ALA A 16 9.58 -9.81 27.26
N ARG A 17 10.00 -11.07 27.06
CA ARG A 17 10.42 -11.58 25.74
C ARG A 17 9.24 -11.72 24.80
N MET A 18 8.10 -12.24 25.23
CA MET A 18 6.89 -12.36 24.40
C MET A 18 6.36 -10.96 24.01
N GLU A 19 6.37 -10.00 24.92
CA GLU A 19 5.98 -8.61 24.69
C GLU A 19 6.94 -7.88 23.73
N LYS A 20 8.24 -8.21 23.76
CA LYS A 20 9.22 -7.79 22.73
C LYS A 20 9.08 -8.52 21.39
N THR A 21 8.38 -9.66 21.35
CA THR A 21 8.14 -10.45 20.14
C THR A 21 6.81 -10.10 19.48
N THR A 22 5.93 -9.35 20.17
CA THR A 22 5.01 -8.37 19.56
C THR A 22 5.81 -7.21 18.94
N ARG A 23 6.80 -7.55 18.11
CA ARG A 23 7.26 -6.66 17.07
C ARG A 23 6.03 -6.41 16.21
N SER A 24 5.43 -5.22 16.34
CA SER A 24 4.78 -4.60 15.18
C SER A 24 5.79 -4.77 14.05
N PRO A 25 5.48 -5.56 13.01
CA PRO A 25 6.39 -5.70 11.89
C PRO A 25 6.71 -4.28 11.49
N ARG A 26 7.98 -3.90 11.60
CA ARG A 26 8.45 -2.69 10.96
C ARG A 26 7.87 -2.75 9.56
N LEU A 27 7.08 -1.73 9.21
CA LEU A 27 6.65 -1.46 7.84
C LEU A 27 7.91 -1.50 6.99
N SER A 28 8.29 -2.68 6.53
CA SER A 28 9.56 -2.83 5.86
C SER A 28 9.33 -2.27 4.47
N ASP A 29 10.33 -1.61 3.90
CA ASP A 29 10.31 -1.20 2.50
C ASP A 29 10.12 -2.39 1.53
N THR A 30 10.01 -3.61 2.08
CA THR A 30 9.74 -4.89 1.41
C THR A 30 8.34 -5.45 1.69
N ASP A 31 7.47 -4.79 2.46
CA ASP A 31 6.06 -5.18 2.58
C ASP A 31 5.34 -4.89 1.27
N ILE A 32 4.83 -5.94 0.65
CA ILE A 32 4.14 -5.86 -0.64
C ILE A 32 2.97 -4.88 -0.61
N ASN A 33 2.25 -4.78 0.51
CA ASN A 33 1.10 -3.89 0.64
C ASN A 33 1.54 -2.42 0.55
N TYR A 34 2.62 -2.07 1.26
CA TYR A 34 3.22 -0.74 1.20
C TYR A 34 3.80 -0.43 -0.18
N ILE A 35 4.50 -1.38 -0.80
CA ILE A 35 5.07 -1.20 -2.14
C ILE A 35 3.98 -0.88 -3.17
N LEU A 36 2.88 -1.65 -3.17
CA LEU A 36 1.79 -1.46 -4.12
C LEU A 36 1.09 -0.12 -3.91
N ILE A 37 0.73 0.21 -2.67
CA ILE A 37 0.04 1.47 -2.34
C ILE A 37 0.91 2.68 -2.69
N ASN A 38 2.17 2.69 -2.24
CA ASN A 38 3.08 3.80 -2.51
C ASN A 38 3.34 3.94 -4.01
N GLY A 39 3.53 2.84 -4.73
CA GLY A 39 3.68 2.83 -6.18
C GLY A 39 2.49 3.47 -6.90
N ALA A 40 1.27 3.10 -6.52
CA ALA A 40 0.04 3.64 -7.09
C ALA A 40 -0.16 5.12 -6.76
N GLN A 41 0.12 5.53 -5.52
CA GLN A 41 0.03 6.94 -5.09
C GLN A 41 1.04 7.83 -5.84
N ILE A 42 2.27 7.35 -6.04
CA ILE A 42 3.29 8.07 -6.82
C ILE A 42 2.82 8.22 -8.27
N ALA A 43 2.32 7.15 -8.89
CA ALA A 43 1.79 7.20 -10.26
C ALA A 43 0.62 8.19 -10.38
N LEU A 44 -0.31 8.19 -9.42
CA LEU A 44 -1.43 9.14 -9.39
C LEU A 44 -0.95 10.59 -9.21
N SER A 45 0.03 10.83 -8.34
CA SER A 45 0.64 12.15 -8.17
C SER A 45 1.32 12.66 -9.45
N LYS A 46 1.95 11.76 -10.22
CA LYS A 46 2.53 12.11 -11.52
C LYS A 46 1.44 12.37 -12.56
N MET A 47 0.39 11.55 -12.59
CA MET A 47 -0.76 11.72 -13.47
C MET A 47 -1.45 13.07 -13.29
N LYS A 48 -1.67 13.49 -12.03
CA LYS A 48 -2.27 14.78 -11.70
C LYS A 48 -1.47 15.99 -12.22
N ARG A 49 -0.16 15.82 -12.41
CA ARG A 49 0.77 16.84 -12.90
C ARG A 49 1.07 16.74 -14.40
N ALA A 50 0.58 15.69 -15.07
CA ALA A 50 0.85 15.47 -16.47
C ALA A 50 -0.10 16.33 -17.33
N ASP A 51 0.44 17.07 -18.29
CA ASP A 51 -0.35 17.88 -19.21
C ASP A 51 -0.74 17.09 -20.47
N ALA A 52 0.14 16.21 -20.93
CA ALA A 52 -0.10 15.39 -22.12
C ALA A 52 -1.07 14.23 -21.82
N TYR A 53 -1.97 13.97 -22.78
CA TYR A 53 -2.91 12.85 -22.71
C TYR A 53 -2.20 11.50 -22.61
N ASP A 54 -1.16 11.28 -23.41
CA ASP A 54 -0.42 10.02 -23.45
C ASP A 54 0.33 9.73 -22.13
N ASP A 55 0.85 10.77 -21.47
CA ASP A 55 1.45 10.63 -20.14
C ASP A 55 0.39 10.20 -19.11
N ARG A 56 -0.83 10.77 -19.18
CA ARG A 56 -1.94 10.36 -18.31
C ARG A 56 -2.37 8.92 -18.59
N LEU A 57 -2.38 8.49 -19.86
CA LEU A 57 -2.64 7.10 -20.23
C LEU A 57 -1.57 6.18 -19.62
N TYR A 58 -0.28 6.54 -19.71
CA TYR A 58 0.80 5.76 -19.13
C TYR A 58 0.63 5.57 -17.62
N TYR A 59 0.39 6.66 -16.87
CA TYR A 59 0.21 6.56 -15.42
C TYR A 59 -1.09 5.84 -15.03
N HIS A 60 -2.18 5.99 -15.81
CA HIS A 60 -3.40 5.22 -15.62
C HIS A 60 -3.16 3.72 -15.77
N ALA A 61 -2.44 3.29 -16.82
CA ALA A 61 -2.06 1.91 -17.03
C ALA A 61 -1.17 1.38 -15.90
N GLN A 62 -0.24 2.20 -15.40
CA GLN A 62 0.61 1.84 -14.27
C GLN A 62 -0.21 1.59 -12.98
N ILE A 63 -1.20 2.44 -12.68
CA ILE A 63 -2.10 2.24 -11.53
C ILE A 63 -2.95 0.98 -11.71
N SER A 64 -3.45 0.74 -12.92
CA SER A 64 -4.17 -0.50 -13.25
C SER A 64 -3.33 -1.75 -12.99
N ALA A 65 -2.03 -1.71 -13.28
CA ALA A 65 -1.13 -2.84 -13.03
C ALA A 65 -0.99 -3.14 -11.53
N TYR A 66 -0.91 -2.13 -10.67
CA TYR A 66 -0.89 -2.36 -9.22
C TYR A 66 -2.19 -3.01 -8.70
N LEU A 67 -3.35 -2.55 -9.20
CA LEU A 67 -4.64 -3.16 -8.87
C LEU A 67 -4.70 -4.62 -9.34
N GLU A 68 -4.27 -4.93 -10.57
CA GLU A 68 -4.24 -6.31 -11.07
C GLU A 68 -3.36 -7.22 -10.22
N VAL A 69 -2.17 -6.76 -9.85
CA VAL A 69 -1.27 -7.51 -8.95
C VAL A 69 -1.96 -7.78 -7.61
N SER A 70 -2.76 -6.85 -7.09
CA SER A 70 -3.50 -7.03 -5.83
C SER A 70 -4.56 -8.15 -5.86
N LEU A 71 -4.96 -8.60 -7.06
CA LEU A 71 -5.87 -9.74 -7.25
C LEU A 71 -5.14 -11.09 -7.18
N SER A 72 -3.81 -11.09 -7.15
CA SER A 72 -2.99 -12.30 -7.07
C SER A 72 -3.17 -13.00 -5.72
N ARG A 73 -3.51 -14.29 -5.77
CA ARG A 73 -3.68 -15.13 -4.57
C ARG A 73 -2.33 -15.59 -4.03
N GLY A 74 -2.23 -15.67 -2.70
CA GLY A 74 -1.04 -16.22 -2.01
C GLY A 74 0.14 -15.27 -1.83
N ALA A 75 0.03 -14.02 -2.29
CA ALA A 75 1.10 -13.01 -2.17
C ALA A 75 1.09 -12.22 -0.84
N GLY A 76 0.13 -12.49 0.06
CA GLY A 76 0.00 -11.75 1.33
C GLY A 76 -0.56 -10.33 1.18
N ILE A 77 -1.27 -10.06 0.07
CA ILE A 77 -1.91 -8.77 -0.19
C ILE A 77 -3.25 -8.72 0.54
N THR A 78 -3.45 -7.69 1.36
CA THR A 78 -4.64 -7.53 2.20
C THR A 78 -5.84 -7.01 1.39
N ASP A 79 -7.05 -7.28 1.91
CA ASP A 79 -8.28 -6.74 1.32
C ASP A 79 -8.30 -5.21 1.40
N ASP A 80 -7.84 -4.63 2.51
CA ASP A 80 -7.68 -3.17 2.67
C ASP A 80 -6.79 -2.58 1.56
N THR A 81 -5.66 -3.22 1.25
CA THR A 81 -4.76 -2.78 0.17
C THR A 81 -5.44 -2.85 -1.19
N ARG A 82 -6.24 -3.90 -1.43
CA ARG A 82 -7.00 -4.05 -2.67
C ARG A 82 -8.07 -2.95 -2.80
N ASP A 83 -8.75 -2.63 -1.71
CA ASP A 83 -9.78 -1.58 -1.69
C ASP A 83 -9.17 -0.19 -1.90
N ASP A 84 -8.04 0.10 -1.27
CA ASP A 84 -7.29 1.34 -1.47
C ASP A 84 -6.79 1.47 -2.92
N LEU A 85 -6.24 0.40 -3.50
CA LEU A 85 -5.84 0.39 -4.92
C LEU A 85 -7.03 0.60 -5.86
N ASN A 86 -8.19 0.03 -5.53
CA ASN A 86 -9.41 0.23 -6.31
C ASN A 86 -9.88 1.69 -6.24
N ASN A 87 -9.77 2.35 -5.08
CA ASN A 87 -10.09 3.76 -4.93
C ASN A 87 -9.14 4.65 -5.74
N LEU A 88 -7.83 4.38 -5.69
CA LEU A 88 -6.82 5.07 -6.51
C LEU A 88 -7.09 4.88 -8.01
N TYR A 89 -7.45 3.66 -8.42
CA TYR A 89 -7.79 3.34 -9.81
C TYR A 89 -9.04 4.08 -10.30
N LYS A 90 -10.09 4.20 -9.47
CA LYS A 90 -11.29 4.97 -9.80
C LYS A 90 -10.97 6.45 -10.01
N GLU A 91 -10.16 7.04 -9.12
CA GLU A 91 -9.72 8.43 -9.25
C GLU A 91 -8.89 8.64 -10.51
N ALA A 92 -7.91 7.77 -10.77
CA ALA A 92 -7.11 7.81 -11.99
C ALA A 92 -8.00 7.72 -13.24
N THR A 93 -8.97 6.81 -13.25
CA THR A 93 -9.92 6.64 -14.36
C THR A 93 -10.73 7.90 -14.60
N TYR A 94 -11.19 8.57 -13.55
CA TYR A 94 -11.88 9.85 -13.67
C TYR A 94 -11.00 10.90 -14.37
N ILE A 95 -9.77 11.10 -13.89
CA ILE A 95 -8.82 12.09 -14.44
C ILE A 95 -8.48 11.80 -15.91
N TYR A 96 -8.21 10.53 -16.24
CA TYR A 96 -7.88 10.13 -17.61
C TYR A 96 -9.07 10.36 -18.56
N MET A 97 -10.27 9.94 -18.16
CA MET A 97 -11.47 10.11 -18.99
C MET A 97 -11.86 11.58 -19.16
N GLU A 98 -11.64 12.42 -18.15
CA GLU A 98 -11.80 13.86 -18.26
C GLU A 98 -10.82 14.45 -19.28
N SER A 99 -9.53 14.11 -19.21
CA SER A 99 -8.54 14.58 -20.18
C SER A 99 -8.86 14.16 -21.62
N LYS A 100 -9.38 12.93 -21.82
CA LYS A 100 -9.81 12.45 -23.14
C LYS A 100 -10.89 13.35 -23.75
N ARG A 101 -11.89 13.73 -22.93
CA ARG A 101 -13.01 14.58 -23.38
C ARG A 101 -12.55 15.98 -23.79
N HIS A 102 -11.51 16.51 -23.14
CA HIS A 102 -10.94 17.81 -23.48
C HIS A 102 -10.03 17.72 -24.71
N SER A 103 -9.19 16.70 -24.82
CA SER A 103 -8.30 16.51 -25.97
C SER A 103 -9.03 16.29 -27.30
N THR A 104 -10.28 15.85 -27.30
CA THR A 104 -11.10 15.69 -28.52
C THR A 104 -11.84 16.96 -28.95
N LYS A 105 -11.77 18.05 -28.17
CA LYS A 105 -12.46 19.30 -28.45
C LYS A 105 -11.57 20.39 -29.08
N ASP A 106 -10.26 20.15 -29.12
CA ASP A 106 -9.26 20.97 -29.81
C ASP A 106 -8.89 20.33 -31.15
#